data_AF-A0A523IX12-F1
#
_entry.id   AF-A0A523IX12-F1
#
_cell.length_a   1.000
_cell.length_b   1.000
_cell.length_c   1.000
_cell.angle_alpha   90.00
_cell.angle_beta   90.00
_cell.angle_gamma   90.00
#
_symmetry.space_group_name_H-M   'P 1'
#
loop_
_entity.id
_entity.type
_entity.pdbx_description
1 polymer ?
#
loop_
_entity_poly.entity_id
_entity_poly.type
_entity_poly.pdbx_seq_one_letter_code
_entity_poly.pdbx_strand_id
1 'polypeptide(L)'
;MHNMLTKLSLVLILVLFISACDTNCISVTDEELEKIGKLIFINEGAGKVENLTTWNEGEEFASLGIGHFIWYPKDKEYRFYEIFPIAYEFIKSEGTNPPDWMEEMPVFDLPWDSREEFYSDFQTPQMVSLRQFLLETIPQQSLFMAGRLEKSLPKILEAAPEESHKHIKKQFFRVANSPMGIYVLVDYVNFKGEGILESERYNARGWGLLQVLEGMEGTEEGLPALQEFADGAERVLLRRVRNSPPERGEKRWIPGWKNRIKTYTSDEVAAYYVSGSQTKEPDYSNLMESIQRIYKDLVCGLR
;
A
#
# COMPACT_ATOMS: atom_id res chain seq x y z
N MET A 1 69.34 -38.25 19.32
CA MET A 1 68.27 -39.15 18.84
C MET A 1 67.04 -38.30 18.55
N HIS A 2 66.55 -38.43 17.32
CA HIS A 2 65.34 -37.83 16.75
C HIS A 2 64.08 -38.05 17.61
N ASN A 3 63.16 -37.07 17.64
CA ASN A 3 61.79 -37.14 17.10
C ASN A 3 60.94 -35.96 17.60
N MET A 4 60.51 -35.07 16.69
CA MET A 4 59.18 -35.04 16.05
C MET A 4 58.10 -34.50 16.99
N LEU A 5 57.69 -33.23 16.79
CA LEU A 5 56.52 -32.84 15.98
C LEU A 5 55.20 -33.18 16.66
N THR A 6 54.53 -32.15 17.21
CA THR A 6 53.11 -31.88 16.89
C THR A 6 52.79 -30.44 17.27
N LYS A 7 52.73 -29.58 16.25
CA LYS A 7 52.03 -28.29 16.32
C LYS A 7 50.55 -28.60 16.42
N LEU A 8 49.91 -28.26 17.54
CA LEU A 8 48.45 -28.30 17.65
C LEU A 8 47.91 -26.98 17.08
N SER A 9 47.69 -26.95 15.77
CA SER A 9 46.95 -25.88 15.11
C SER A 9 45.50 -25.98 15.58
N LEU A 10 45.06 -25.03 16.42
CA LEU A 10 43.66 -24.84 16.77
C LEU A 10 42.95 -24.26 15.54
N VAL A 11 42.34 -25.11 14.72
CA VAL A 11 41.46 -24.68 13.62
C VAL A 11 40.15 -24.22 14.26
N LEU A 12 40.01 -22.91 14.42
CA LEU A 12 38.75 -22.27 14.77
C LEU A 12 37.81 -22.39 13.55
N ILE A 13 36.92 -23.37 13.55
CA ILE A 13 35.84 -23.48 12.58
C ILE A 13 34.85 -22.35 12.90
N LEU A 14 35.03 -21.21 12.24
CA LEU A 14 34.06 -20.13 12.19
C LEU A 14 32.88 -20.63 11.34
N VAL A 15 31.88 -21.23 12.00
CA VAL A 15 30.59 -21.49 11.36
C VAL A 15 29.93 -20.12 11.14
N LEU A 16 30.15 -19.57 9.94
CA LEU A 16 29.36 -18.47 9.42
C LEU A 16 27.93 -18.99 9.27
N PHE A 17 27.09 -18.74 10.28
CA PHE A 17 25.65 -18.70 10.09
C PHE A 17 25.36 -17.50 9.18
N ILE A 18 25.53 -17.71 7.87
CA ILE A 18 24.85 -16.90 6.87
C ILE A 18 23.38 -17.27 7.08
N SER A 19 22.67 -16.50 7.91
CA SER A 19 21.23 -16.42 7.77
C SER A 19 21.02 -15.94 6.35
N ALA A 20 20.66 -16.85 5.46
CA ALA A 20 20.05 -16.48 4.19
C ALA A 20 18.83 -15.64 4.59
N CYS A 21 18.97 -14.33 4.49
CA CYS A 21 17.82 -13.48 4.46
C CYS A 21 17.13 -13.87 3.16
N ASP A 22 16.10 -14.70 3.24
CA ASP A 22 15.15 -14.88 2.15
C ASP A 22 14.42 -13.54 1.99
N THR A 23 15.10 -12.56 1.40
CA THR A 23 14.48 -11.35 0.85
C THR A 23 13.73 -11.78 -0.39
N ASN A 24 12.54 -12.35 -0.18
CA ASN A 24 11.50 -12.35 -1.19
C ASN A 24 11.11 -10.87 -1.38
N CYS A 25 11.80 -10.19 -2.27
CA CYS A 25 11.45 -8.85 -2.69
C CYS A 25 10.25 -8.94 -3.63
N ILE A 26 9.28 -8.05 -3.45
CA ILE A 26 8.17 -7.92 -4.38
C ILE A 26 8.72 -7.21 -5.62
N SER A 27 8.69 -7.86 -6.78
CA SER A 27 9.03 -7.22 -8.07
C SER A 27 7.75 -6.98 -8.86
N VAL A 28 7.55 -5.74 -9.31
CA VAL A 28 6.39 -5.33 -10.12
C VAL A 28 6.92 -4.65 -11.37
N THR A 29 6.46 -5.08 -12.54
CA THR A 29 6.87 -4.46 -13.82
C THR A 29 6.18 -3.12 -14.03
N ASP A 30 6.79 -2.21 -14.80
CA ASP A 30 6.18 -0.91 -15.13
C ASP A 30 4.79 -1.04 -15.78
N GLU A 31 4.61 -2.05 -16.66
CA GLU A 31 3.31 -2.35 -17.27
C GLU A 31 2.27 -2.78 -16.23
N GLU A 32 2.69 -3.58 -15.25
CA GLU A 32 1.82 -3.98 -14.14
C GLU A 32 1.51 -2.77 -13.24
N LEU A 33 2.50 -1.94 -12.89
CA LEU A 33 2.28 -0.70 -12.12
C LEU A 33 1.26 0.22 -12.76
N GLU A 34 1.30 0.39 -14.08
CA GLU A 34 0.31 1.20 -14.80
C GLU A 34 -1.11 0.61 -14.67
N LYS A 35 -1.25 -0.71 -14.76
CA LYS A 35 -2.55 -1.40 -14.59
C LYS A 35 -3.04 -1.34 -13.15
N ILE A 36 -2.16 -1.56 -12.17
CA ILE A 36 -2.43 -1.40 -10.73
C ILE A 36 -3.00 0.02 -10.50
N GLY A 37 -2.31 1.04 -11.01
CA GLY A 37 -2.73 2.43 -10.85
C GLY A 37 -4.09 2.73 -11.46
N LYS A 38 -4.36 2.22 -12.66
CA LYS A 38 -5.69 2.36 -13.30
C LYS A 38 -6.80 1.71 -12.49
N LEU A 39 -6.59 0.50 -11.98
CA LEU A 39 -7.60 -0.19 -11.18
C LEU A 39 -7.84 0.49 -9.83
N ILE A 40 -6.78 0.95 -9.16
CA ILE A 40 -6.91 1.76 -7.94
C ILE A 40 -7.66 3.06 -8.25
N PHE A 41 -7.33 3.74 -9.34
CA PHE A 41 -8.02 4.98 -9.73
C PHE A 41 -9.52 4.75 -10.01
N ILE A 42 -9.89 3.62 -10.60
CA ILE A 42 -11.29 3.22 -10.78
C ILE A 42 -11.95 2.98 -9.42
N ASN A 43 -11.29 2.28 -8.50
CA ASN A 43 -11.87 1.96 -7.19
C ASN A 43 -12.03 3.17 -6.27
N GLU A 44 -11.03 4.04 -6.24
CA GLU A 44 -10.99 5.20 -5.33
C GLU A 44 -11.68 6.42 -5.94
N GLY A 45 -11.37 6.71 -7.21
CA GLY A 45 -11.83 7.92 -7.90
C GLY A 45 -12.86 7.69 -9.00
N ALA A 46 -13.40 6.48 -9.18
CA ALA A 46 -14.26 6.12 -10.31
C ALA A 46 -13.63 6.39 -11.70
N GLY A 47 -12.30 6.49 -11.77
CA GLY A 47 -11.56 6.86 -12.99
C GLY A 47 -11.78 8.31 -13.45
N LYS A 48 -12.27 9.17 -12.56
CA LYS A 48 -12.61 10.57 -12.85
C LYS A 48 -11.52 11.50 -12.37
N VAL A 49 -11.00 12.35 -13.26
CA VAL A 49 -9.89 13.27 -12.96
C VAL A 49 -10.26 14.23 -11.83
N GLU A 50 -11.50 14.69 -11.77
CA GLU A 50 -12.00 15.52 -10.66
C GLU A 50 -11.91 14.83 -9.29
N ASN A 51 -11.92 13.50 -9.23
CA ASN A 51 -11.83 12.77 -7.96
C ASN A 51 -10.37 12.54 -7.52
N LEU A 52 -9.37 12.97 -8.29
CA LEU A 52 -7.98 13.01 -7.82
C LEU A 52 -7.77 14.09 -6.76
N THR A 53 -8.69 15.03 -6.60
CA THR A 53 -8.65 16.07 -5.58
C THR A 53 -10.02 16.12 -4.88
N THR A 54 -10.10 15.68 -3.63
CA THR A 54 -11.37 15.69 -2.88
C THR A 54 -11.17 16.22 -1.47
N TRP A 55 -12.23 16.78 -0.89
CA TRP A 55 -12.28 17.12 0.53
C TRP A 55 -13.69 16.78 1.01
N ASN A 56 -13.86 15.68 1.75
CA ASN A 56 -15.20 15.24 2.13
C ASN A 56 -15.80 16.13 3.21
N GLU A 57 -17.13 16.21 3.23
CA GLU A 57 -17.84 16.92 4.28
C GLU A 57 -17.56 16.27 5.65
N GLY A 58 -17.15 17.08 6.62
CA GLY A 58 -16.81 16.63 7.97
C GLY A 58 -15.36 16.15 8.15
N GLU A 59 -14.51 16.26 7.13
CA GLU A 59 -13.06 16.02 7.23
C GLU A 59 -12.29 17.35 7.35
N GLU A 60 -11.14 17.30 8.02
CA GLU A 60 -10.26 18.45 8.24
C GLU A 60 -9.11 18.53 7.23
N PHE A 61 -9.18 17.75 6.14
CA PHE A 61 -8.10 17.54 5.17
C PHE A 61 -8.60 17.28 3.77
N ALA A 62 -7.72 17.50 2.78
CA ALA A 62 -7.93 17.04 1.42
C ALA A 62 -7.31 15.65 1.19
N SER A 63 -7.92 14.87 0.31
CA SER A 63 -7.41 13.59 -0.18
C SER A 63 -7.01 13.73 -1.65
N LEU A 64 -5.75 13.39 -1.93
CA LEU A 64 -5.12 13.61 -3.23
C LEU A 64 -4.64 12.32 -3.90
N GLY A 65 -4.71 12.30 -5.23
CA GLY A 65 -4.20 11.22 -6.06
C GLY A 65 -4.99 9.92 -5.93
N ILE A 66 -4.50 8.89 -6.60
CA ILE A 66 -5.19 7.58 -6.63
C ILE A 66 -5.11 6.85 -5.29
N GLY A 67 -4.16 7.22 -4.42
CA GLY A 67 -4.04 6.66 -3.08
C GLY A 67 -4.82 7.40 -2.00
N HIS A 68 -5.59 8.45 -2.36
CA HIS A 68 -6.28 9.34 -1.42
C HIS A 68 -5.33 9.83 -0.31
N PHE A 69 -4.14 10.27 -0.71
CA PHE A 69 -3.11 10.76 0.20
C PHE A 69 -3.60 12.01 0.91
N ILE A 70 -3.62 11.94 2.24
CA ILE A 70 -4.08 13.04 3.09
C ILE A 70 -3.06 14.18 3.02
N TRP A 71 -3.55 15.40 2.81
CA TRP A 71 -2.81 16.66 2.91
C TRP A 71 -3.58 17.62 3.83
N TYR A 72 -2.92 18.11 4.87
CA TYR A 72 -3.47 19.00 5.87
C TYR A 72 -3.24 20.46 5.51
N PRO A 73 -4.18 21.36 5.88
CA PRO A 73 -3.92 22.79 5.81
C PRO A 73 -2.83 23.19 6.78
N LYS A 74 -2.19 24.31 6.47
CA LYS A 74 -1.04 24.84 7.20
C LYS A 74 -1.27 24.89 8.72
N ASP A 75 -0.21 24.55 9.46
CA ASP A 75 -0.16 24.60 10.93
C ASP A 75 -1.22 23.73 11.63
N LYS A 76 -1.76 22.71 10.94
CA LYS A 76 -2.74 21.78 11.49
C LYS A 76 -2.25 20.34 11.40
N GLU A 77 -2.25 19.68 12.55
CA GLU A 77 -2.05 18.23 12.64
C GLU A 77 -3.28 17.59 13.26
N TYR A 78 -3.76 16.52 12.63
CA TYR A 78 -4.95 15.80 13.09
C TYR A 78 -4.65 14.33 13.32
N ARG A 79 -5.69 13.56 13.64
CA ARG A 79 -5.58 12.17 14.09
C ARG A 79 -5.01 11.21 13.04
N PHE A 80 -5.16 11.53 11.75
CA PHE A 80 -4.71 10.66 10.68
C PHE A 80 -3.31 11.04 10.22
N TYR A 81 -2.57 10.06 9.74
CA TYR A 81 -1.22 10.29 9.24
C TYR A 81 -1.28 11.01 7.89
N GLU A 82 -0.60 12.15 7.80
CA GLU A 82 -0.46 12.91 6.57
C GLU A 82 0.53 12.21 5.63
N ILE A 83 0.11 11.95 4.39
CA ILE A 83 0.89 11.10 3.46
C ILE A 83 1.27 11.86 2.19
N PHE A 84 0.49 12.87 1.79
CA PHE A 84 0.72 13.54 0.51
C PHE A 84 2.11 14.20 0.40
N PRO A 85 2.65 14.90 1.43
CA PRO A 85 4.01 15.43 1.37
C PRO A 85 5.08 14.37 1.08
N ILE A 86 4.94 13.19 1.69
CA ILE A 86 5.89 12.08 1.51
C ILE A 86 5.73 11.46 0.12
N ALA A 87 4.49 11.30 -0.34
CA ALA A 87 4.20 10.82 -1.69
C ALA A 87 4.74 11.79 -2.75
N TYR A 88 4.59 13.09 -2.54
CA TYR A 88 5.09 14.15 -3.41
C TYR A 88 6.61 14.10 -3.56
N GLU A 89 7.35 14.06 -2.45
CA GLU A 89 8.82 13.97 -2.48
C GLU A 89 9.31 12.70 -3.17
N PHE A 90 8.62 11.58 -2.95
CA PHE A 90 8.91 10.35 -3.68
C PHE A 90 8.67 10.51 -5.19
N ILE A 91 7.50 10.98 -5.61
CA ILE A 91 7.14 11.17 -7.02
C ILE A 91 8.14 12.13 -7.70
N LYS A 92 8.56 13.18 -7.01
CA LYS A 92 9.59 14.12 -7.47
C LYS A 92 10.95 13.45 -7.62
N SER A 93 11.34 12.59 -6.67
CA SER A 93 12.60 11.84 -6.73
C SER A 93 12.69 10.87 -7.93
N GLU A 94 11.54 10.44 -8.46
CA GLU A 94 11.43 9.64 -9.69
C GLU A 94 11.55 10.47 -10.99
N GLY A 95 11.97 11.74 -10.89
CA GLY A 95 12.29 12.59 -12.04
C GLY A 95 11.09 13.27 -12.71
N THR A 96 9.98 13.39 -11.99
CA THR A 96 8.78 14.11 -12.47
C THR A 96 8.90 15.61 -12.19
N ASN A 97 8.20 16.44 -12.98
CA ASN A 97 8.19 17.89 -12.80
C ASN A 97 6.85 18.33 -12.18
N PRO A 98 6.84 18.72 -10.90
CA PRO A 98 5.68 19.34 -10.29
C PRO A 98 5.31 20.69 -10.93
N PRO A 99 4.07 21.17 -10.74
CA PRO A 99 3.70 22.55 -11.07
C PRO A 99 4.60 23.56 -10.34
N ASP A 100 5.03 24.62 -11.03
CA ASP A 100 5.94 25.65 -10.49
C ASP A 100 5.48 26.21 -9.13
N TRP A 101 4.17 26.43 -8.97
CA TRP A 101 3.62 26.97 -7.72
C TRP A 101 3.84 26.06 -6.51
N MET A 102 3.97 24.73 -6.71
CA MET A 102 4.25 23.76 -5.65
C MET A 102 5.71 23.84 -5.21
N GLU A 103 6.63 24.07 -6.15
CA GLU A 103 8.06 24.23 -5.88
C GLU A 103 8.39 25.58 -5.23
N GLU A 104 7.58 26.60 -5.50
CA GLU A 104 7.72 27.95 -4.93
C GLU A 104 7.06 28.09 -3.54
N MET A 105 6.43 27.03 -3.02
CA MET A 105 5.78 27.07 -1.71
C MET A 105 6.80 27.26 -0.60
N PRO A 106 6.63 28.28 0.29
CA PRO A 106 7.54 28.46 1.42
C PRO A 106 7.41 27.34 2.47
N VAL A 107 6.23 26.73 2.56
CA VAL A 107 5.92 25.56 3.40
C VAL A 107 5.02 24.63 2.56
N PHE A 108 5.34 23.34 2.52
CA PHE A 108 4.63 22.36 1.70
C PHE A 108 3.37 21.80 2.38
N ASP A 109 2.44 22.70 2.71
CA ASP A 109 1.13 22.36 3.30
C ASP A 109 0.00 22.62 2.29
N LEU A 110 -1.19 22.05 2.52
CA LEU A 110 -2.34 22.28 1.64
C LEU A 110 -2.63 23.79 1.55
N PRO A 111 -2.68 24.38 0.34
CA PRO A 111 -2.77 25.82 0.18
C PRO A 111 -4.17 26.39 0.47
N TRP A 112 -5.17 25.53 0.67
CA TRP A 112 -6.54 25.91 1.01
C TRP A 112 -6.81 25.67 2.49
N ASP A 113 -7.28 26.69 3.21
CA ASP A 113 -7.51 26.63 4.65
C ASP A 113 -8.83 25.94 5.03
N SER A 114 -9.74 25.83 4.05
CA SER A 114 -11.08 25.28 4.21
C SER A 114 -11.57 24.53 2.98
N ARG A 115 -12.55 23.65 3.21
CA ARG A 115 -13.25 22.94 2.15
C ARG A 115 -13.95 23.90 1.19
N GLU A 116 -14.53 24.97 1.70
CA GLU A 116 -15.23 25.99 0.91
C GLU A 116 -14.28 26.64 -0.10
N GLU A 117 -13.09 27.03 0.35
CA GLU A 117 -12.04 27.62 -0.49
C GLU A 117 -11.51 26.61 -1.52
N PHE A 118 -11.26 25.37 -1.09
CA PHE A 118 -10.83 24.28 -1.96
C PHE A 118 -11.81 24.07 -3.14
N TYR A 119 -13.12 24.13 -2.87
CA TYR A 119 -14.13 23.96 -3.89
C TYR A 119 -14.48 25.24 -4.66
N SER A 120 -14.26 26.44 -4.11
CA SER A 120 -14.32 27.67 -4.92
C SER A 120 -13.22 27.70 -5.97
N ASP A 121 -12.07 27.14 -5.63
CA ASP A 121 -10.90 27.09 -6.51
C ASP A 121 -10.83 25.85 -7.40
N PHE A 122 -11.85 24.99 -7.38
CA PHE A 122 -11.78 23.65 -7.95
C PHE A 122 -11.45 23.60 -9.46
N GLN A 123 -11.76 24.69 -10.17
CA GLN A 123 -11.51 24.87 -11.61
C GLN A 123 -10.46 25.95 -11.91
N THR A 124 -9.74 26.45 -10.91
CA THR A 124 -8.64 27.40 -11.12
C THR A 124 -7.44 26.71 -11.76
N PRO A 125 -6.55 27.45 -12.46
CA PRO A 125 -5.32 26.88 -13.00
C PRO A 125 -4.46 26.13 -11.95
N GLN A 126 -4.46 26.60 -10.69
CA GLN A 126 -3.75 25.95 -9.60
C GLN A 126 -4.30 24.54 -9.33
N MET A 127 -5.60 24.40 -9.07
CA MET A 127 -6.20 23.07 -8.84
C MET A 127 -6.14 22.16 -10.08
N VAL A 128 -6.32 22.73 -11.28
CA VAL A 128 -6.24 21.95 -12.52
C VAL A 128 -4.82 21.42 -12.76
N SER A 129 -3.79 22.23 -12.53
CA SER A 129 -2.39 21.77 -12.64
C SER A 129 -2.04 20.71 -11.60
N LEU A 130 -2.57 20.81 -10.37
CA LEU A 130 -2.46 19.74 -9.36
C LEU A 130 -3.07 18.42 -9.87
N ARG A 131 -4.31 18.47 -10.39
CA ARG A 131 -4.95 17.27 -10.95
C ARG A 131 -4.20 16.69 -12.14
N GLN A 132 -3.64 17.54 -13.00
CA GLN A 132 -2.83 17.09 -14.13
C GLN A 132 -1.56 16.36 -13.65
N PHE A 133 -0.85 16.95 -12.69
CA PHE A 133 0.32 16.31 -12.08
C PHE A 133 -0.04 14.95 -11.45
N LEU A 134 -1.14 14.88 -10.70
CA LEU A 134 -1.63 13.62 -10.11
C LEU A 134 -2.06 12.59 -11.18
N LEU A 135 -2.57 13.02 -12.32
CA LEU A 135 -2.96 12.13 -13.41
C LEU A 135 -1.73 11.56 -14.13
N GLU A 136 -0.74 12.40 -14.41
CA GLU A 136 0.49 12.03 -15.12
C GLU A 136 1.41 11.14 -14.28
N THR A 137 1.26 11.17 -12.96
CA THR A 137 2.12 10.44 -12.00
C THR A 137 1.46 9.19 -11.41
N ILE A 138 0.40 8.68 -12.03
CA ILE A 138 -0.28 7.44 -11.60
C ILE A 138 0.69 6.25 -11.43
N PRO A 139 1.63 5.98 -12.35
CA PRO A 139 2.60 4.90 -12.16
C PRO A 139 3.46 5.08 -10.89
N GLN A 140 3.96 6.29 -10.64
CA GLN A 140 4.78 6.63 -9.47
C GLN A 140 3.97 6.53 -8.18
N GLN A 141 2.69 6.96 -8.18
CA GLN A 141 1.80 6.76 -7.04
C GLN A 141 1.58 5.27 -6.75
N SER A 142 1.43 4.46 -7.80
CA SER A 142 1.27 3.00 -7.67
C SER A 142 2.51 2.36 -7.06
N LEU A 143 3.69 2.77 -7.54
CA LEU A 143 4.98 2.34 -7.02
C LEU A 143 5.17 2.75 -5.55
N PHE A 144 4.83 3.99 -5.19
CA PHE A 144 4.85 4.47 -3.82
C PHE A 144 3.99 3.60 -2.89
N MET A 145 2.76 3.29 -3.31
CA MET A 145 1.86 2.45 -2.54
C MET A 145 2.35 1.00 -2.41
N ALA A 146 2.92 0.43 -3.48
CA ALA A 146 3.55 -0.89 -3.45
C ALA A 146 4.74 -0.92 -2.47
N GLY A 147 5.61 0.10 -2.49
CA GLY A 147 6.72 0.22 -1.54
C GLY A 147 6.27 0.38 -0.09
N ARG A 148 5.10 0.99 0.14
CA ARG A 148 4.49 1.07 1.48
C ARG A 148 3.97 -0.29 1.96
N LEU A 149 3.41 -1.11 1.07
CA LEU A 149 2.89 -2.43 1.39
C LEU A 149 3.97 -3.36 1.98
N GLU A 150 5.22 -3.28 1.51
CA GLU A 150 6.34 -4.05 2.08
C GLU A 150 6.52 -3.81 3.58
N LYS A 151 6.23 -2.58 4.05
CA LYS A 151 6.32 -2.21 5.46
C LYS A 151 5.08 -2.63 6.26
N SER A 152 3.98 -2.99 5.61
CA SER A 152 2.78 -3.47 6.29
C SER A 152 2.96 -4.88 6.85
N LEU A 153 3.69 -5.77 6.16
CA LEU A 153 3.85 -7.15 6.63
C LEU A 153 4.54 -7.24 8.01
N PRO A 154 5.69 -6.58 8.27
CA PRO A 154 6.30 -6.60 9.59
C PRO A 154 5.37 -6.13 10.72
N LYS A 155 4.61 -5.05 10.50
CA LYS A 155 3.64 -4.54 11.48
C LYS A 155 2.49 -5.52 11.71
N ILE A 156 1.99 -6.15 10.65
CA ILE A 156 0.95 -7.16 10.71
C ILE A 156 1.43 -8.37 11.53
N LEU A 157 2.68 -8.81 11.33
CA LEU A 157 3.27 -9.89 12.11
C LEU A 157 3.43 -9.49 13.57
N GLU A 158 3.97 -8.30 13.86
CA GLU A 158 4.12 -7.79 15.24
C GLU A 158 2.78 -7.73 15.99
N ALA A 159 1.70 -7.36 15.31
CA ALA A 159 0.36 -7.29 15.89
C ALA A 159 -0.38 -8.64 16.00
N ALA A 160 0.18 -9.72 15.42
CA ALA A 160 -0.44 -11.04 15.38
C ALA A 160 0.21 -12.02 16.37
N PRO A 161 -0.53 -13.04 16.85
CA PRO A 161 0.06 -14.11 17.66
C PRO A 161 1.20 -14.83 16.93
N GLU A 162 2.28 -15.13 17.65
CA GLU A 162 3.53 -15.70 17.09
C GLU A 162 3.27 -17.00 16.30
N GLU A 163 2.35 -17.84 16.78
CA GLU A 163 1.96 -19.09 16.12
C GLU A 163 1.36 -18.89 14.73
N SER A 164 0.80 -17.71 14.47
CA SER A 164 0.15 -17.35 13.21
C SER A 164 1.12 -16.69 12.22
N HIS A 165 2.33 -16.30 12.65
CA HIS A 165 3.30 -15.56 11.80
C HIS A 165 3.66 -16.33 10.53
N LYS A 166 3.95 -17.63 10.66
CA LYS A 166 4.30 -18.49 9.52
C LYS A 166 3.16 -18.55 8.50
N HIS A 167 1.93 -18.65 8.99
CA HIS A 167 0.73 -18.70 8.17
C HIS A 167 0.49 -17.39 7.43
N ILE A 168 0.48 -16.27 8.17
CA ILE A 168 0.28 -14.93 7.63
C ILE A 168 1.33 -14.60 6.56
N LYS A 169 2.62 -14.85 6.87
CA LYS A 169 3.71 -14.65 5.92
C LYS A 169 3.51 -15.48 4.65
N LYS A 170 3.15 -16.76 4.80
CA LYS A 170 2.86 -17.65 3.66
C LYS A 170 1.72 -17.10 2.79
N GLN A 171 0.59 -16.72 3.39
CA GLN A 171 -0.56 -16.24 2.62
C GLN A 171 -0.30 -14.87 1.98
N PHE A 172 0.44 -14.00 2.67
CA PHE A 172 0.86 -12.71 2.12
C PHE A 172 1.69 -12.91 0.84
N PHE A 173 2.75 -13.72 0.89
CA PHE A 173 3.60 -13.96 -0.29
C PHE A 173 2.89 -14.77 -1.38
N ARG A 174 1.97 -15.67 -1.02
CA ARG A 174 1.13 -16.38 -2.01
C ARG A 174 0.31 -15.41 -2.85
N VAL A 175 -0.26 -14.37 -2.22
CA VAL A 175 -0.96 -13.31 -2.95
C VAL A 175 0.04 -12.42 -3.66
N ALA A 176 1.05 -11.90 -2.97
CA ALA A 176 2.01 -10.94 -3.51
C ALA A 176 2.76 -11.44 -4.76
N ASN A 177 3.09 -12.74 -4.79
CA ASN A 177 3.80 -13.37 -5.91
C ASN A 177 2.86 -13.82 -7.05
N SER A 178 1.55 -13.68 -6.88
CA SER A 178 0.59 -13.90 -7.95
C SER A 178 0.56 -12.66 -8.84
N PRO A 179 0.52 -12.78 -10.18
CA PRO A 179 0.31 -11.62 -11.05
C PRO A 179 -0.93 -10.81 -10.64
N MET A 180 -0.80 -9.47 -10.57
CA MET A 180 -1.81 -8.54 -10.02
C MET A 180 -2.09 -8.70 -8.52
N GLY A 181 -1.32 -9.51 -7.79
CA GLY A 181 -1.47 -9.68 -6.35
C GLY A 181 -1.10 -8.45 -5.54
N ILE A 182 -0.13 -7.66 -6.02
CA ILE A 182 0.22 -6.39 -5.40
C ILE A 182 -0.93 -5.39 -5.48
N TYR A 183 -1.65 -5.35 -6.60
CA TYR A 183 -2.88 -4.57 -6.69
C TYR A 183 -3.86 -4.94 -5.58
N VAL A 184 -4.15 -6.22 -5.42
CA VAL A 184 -5.12 -6.72 -4.44
C VAL A 184 -4.71 -6.33 -3.01
N LEU A 185 -3.43 -6.48 -2.67
CA LEU A 185 -2.92 -6.14 -1.35
C LEU A 185 -2.91 -4.63 -1.09
N VAL A 186 -2.40 -3.84 -2.05
CA VAL A 186 -2.37 -2.36 -1.96
C VAL A 186 -3.77 -1.80 -1.85
N ASP A 187 -4.68 -2.22 -2.74
CA ASP A 187 -6.06 -1.75 -2.75
C ASP A 187 -6.75 -2.06 -1.42
N TYR A 188 -6.59 -3.28 -0.88
CA TYR A 188 -7.23 -3.63 0.38
C TYR A 188 -6.66 -2.87 1.58
N VAL A 189 -5.35 -2.63 1.62
CA VAL A 189 -4.73 -1.79 2.66
C VAL A 189 -5.21 -0.35 2.58
N ASN A 190 -5.30 0.24 1.39
CA ASN A 190 -5.85 1.59 1.24
C ASN A 190 -7.34 1.66 1.60
N PHE A 191 -8.08 0.61 1.25
CA PHE A 191 -9.53 0.52 1.47
C PHE A 191 -9.93 0.27 2.93
N LYS A 192 -9.19 -0.58 3.65
CA LYS A 192 -9.57 -1.10 4.98
C LYS A 192 -8.47 -1.06 6.02
N GLY A 193 -7.25 -0.70 5.64
CA GLY A 193 -6.10 -0.68 6.52
C GLY A 193 -5.47 -2.05 6.75
N GLU A 194 -4.39 -2.03 7.52
CA GLU A 194 -3.59 -3.22 7.86
C GLU A 194 -4.35 -4.16 8.83
N GLY A 195 -5.33 -3.64 9.58
CA GLY A 195 -6.15 -4.43 10.52
C GLY A 195 -5.48 -4.68 11.87
N ILE A 196 -4.53 -3.81 12.25
CA ILE A 196 -3.71 -3.94 13.46
C ILE A 196 -4.20 -3.09 14.63
N LEU A 197 -4.99 -2.04 14.39
CA LEU A 197 -5.47 -1.14 15.43
C LEU A 197 -6.59 -1.77 16.26
N GLU A 198 -6.42 -1.82 17.58
CA GLU A 198 -7.45 -2.34 18.49
C GLU A 198 -8.72 -1.49 18.51
N SER A 199 -8.57 -0.17 18.36
CA SER A 199 -9.68 0.78 18.25
C SER A 199 -10.55 0.54 17.02
N GLU A 200 -10.04 -0.16 16.00
CA GLU A 200 -10.73 -0.54 14.77
C GLU A 200 -11.27 -1.98 14.82
N ARG A 201 -11.76 -2.40 15.99
CA ARG A 201 -12.35 -3.73 16.17
C ARG A 201 -13.78 -3.63 16.68
N TYR A 202 -14.62 -4.53 16.19
CA TYR A 202 -15.91 -4.81 16.82
C TYR A 202 -15.86 -6.19 17.44
N ASN A 203 -16.20 -6.30 18.74
CA ASN A 203 -16.12 -7.55 19.49
C ASN A 203 -14.74 -8.23 19.36
N ALA A 204 -13.67 -7.43 19.49
CA ALA A 204 -12.27 -7.84 19.30
C ALA A 204 -11.91 -8.38 17.90
N ARG A 205 -12.79 -8.25 16.90
CA ARG A 205 -12.55 -8.65 15.51
C ARG A 205 -12.29 -7.42 14.64
N GLY A 206 -11.09 -7.35 14.06
CA GLY A 206 -10.73 -6.36 13.03
C GLY A 206 -11.28 -6.71 11.65
N TRP A 207 -10.95 -5.91 10.66
CA TRP A 207 -11.38 -6.10 9.27
C TRP A 207 -10.35 -5.68 8.21
N GLY A 208 -9.10 -5.51 8.59
CA GLY A 208 -8.03 -5.15 7.65
C GLY A 208 -7.31 -6.37 7.09
N LEU A 209 -6.19 -6.12 6.42
CA LEU A 209 -5.41 -7.13 5.71
C LEU A 209 -5.06 -8.35 6.60
N LEU A 210 -4.65 -8.12 7.85
CA LEU A 210 -4.36 -9.18 8.82
C LEU A 210 -5.47 -10.25 8.87
N GLN A 211 -6.74 -9.81 9.00
CA GLN A 211 -7.85 -10.76 9.17
C GLN A 211 -8.24 -11.50 7.90
N VAL A 212 -7.89 -10.96 6.72
CA VAL A 212 -8.05 -11.68 5.45
C VAL A 212 -7.02 -12.80 5.39
N LEU A 213 -5.75 -12.47 5.64
CA LEU A 213 -4.63 -13.44 5.59
C LEU A 213 -4.78 -14.57 6.62
N GLU A 214 -5.23 -14.25 7.84
CA GLU A 214 -5.53 -15.26 8.87
C GLU A 214 -6.59 -16.27 8.41
N GLY A 215 -7.56 -15.83 7.60
CA GLY A 215 -8.69 -16.64 7.15
C GLY A 215 -8.52 -17.34 5.80
N MET A 216 -7.33 -17.25 5.19
CA MET A 216 -6.97 -17.99 3.99
C MET A 216 -6.30 -19.31 4.37
N GLU A 217 -6.59 -20.41 3.69
CA GLU A 217 -6.07 -21.75 3.96
C GLU A 217 -5.49 -22.44 2.73
N GLY A 218 -5.78 -21.93 1.53
CA GLY A 218 -5.36 -22.54 0.28
C GLY A 218 -3.85 -22.55 0.03
N THR A 219 -3.48 -23.24 -1.05
CA THR A 219 -2.08 -23.41 -1.48
C THR A 219 -1.86 -23.13 -2.96
N GLU A 220 -2.91 -23.06 -3.78
CA GLU A 220 -2.82 -22.77 -5.20
C GLU A 220 -2.45 -21.29 -5.41
N GLU A 221 -1.46 -21.04 -6.28
CA GLU A 221 -0.96 -19.70 -6.61
C GLU A 221 -1.70 -19.12 -7.83
N GLY A 222 -1.52 -17.81 -8.09
CA GLY A 222 -2.14 -17.12 -9.22
C GLY A 222 -3.60 -16.76 -8.95
N LEU A 223 -4.45 -16.85 -9.98
CA LEU A 223 -5.88 -16.52 -9.87
C LEU A 223 -6.60 -17.23 -8.70
N PRO A 224 -6.37 -18.51 -8.40
CA PRO A 224 -6.93 -19.15 -7.21
C PRO A 224 -6.59 -18.45 -5.89
N ALA A 225 -5.36 -17.93 -5.73
CA ALA A 225 -4.97 -17.17 -4.55
C ALA A 225 -5.71 -15.83 -4.46
N LEU A 226 -5.85 -15.12 -5.59
CA LEU A 226 -6.59 -13.86 -5.65
C LEU A 226 -8.08 -14.05 -5.39
N GLN A 227 -8.68 -15.12 -5.91
CA GLN A 227 -10.08 -15.48 -5.65
C GLN A 227 -10.31 -15.77 -4.16
N GLU A 228 -9.43 -16.56 -3.55
CA GLU A 228 -9.56 -16.85 -2.12
C GLU A 228 -9.39 -15.59 -1.26
N PHE A 229 -8.47 -14.70 -1.64
CA PHE A 229 -8.33 -13.39 -0.99
C PHE A 229 -9.61 -12.57 -1.11
N ALA A 230 -10.20 -12.48 -2.30
CA ALA A 230 -11.45 -11.76 -2.55
C ALA A 230 -12.60 -12.32 -1.70
N ASP A 231 -12.74 -13.65 -1.64
CA ASP A 231 -13.75 -14.30 -0.81
C ASP A 231 -13.49 -14.04 0.69
N GLY A 232 -12.22 -14.06 1.11
CA GLY A 232 -11.80 -13.72 2.47
C GLY A 232 -12.13 -12.29 2.86
N ALA A 233 -11.81 -11.33 1.98
CA ALA A 233 -12.16 -9.93 2.13
C ALA A 233 -13.68 -9.74 2.27
N GLU A 234 -14.49 -10.40 1.44
CA GLU A 234 -15.94 -10.34 1.56
C GLU A 234 -16.43 -10.92 2.90
N ARG A 235 -15.92 -12.11 3.30
CA ARG A 235 -16.27 -12.73 4.60
C ARG A 235 -15.94 -11.81 5.78
N VAL A 236 -14.77 -11.18 5.76
CA VAL A 236 -14.30 -10.24 6.79
C VAL A 236 -15.21 -9.03 6.88
N LEU A 237 -15.61 -8.43 5.75
CA LEU A 237 -16.48 -7.25 5.74
C LEU A 237 -17.92 -7.58 6.13
N LEU A 238 -18.45 -8.73 5.73
CA LEU A 238 -19.77 -9.20 6.20
C LEU A 238 -19.75 -9.50 7.71
N ARG A 239 -18.64 -10.02 8.24
CA ARG A 239 -18.44 -10.16 9.70
C ARG A 239 -18.40 -8.81 10.39
N ARG A 240 -17.71 -7.80 9.83
CA ARG A 240 -17.68 -6.43 10.38
C ARG A 240 -19.10 -5.89 10.53
N VAL A 241 -19.91 -5.94 9.47
CA VAL A 241 -21.30 -5.42 9.52
C VAL A 241 -22.14 -6.13 10.57
N ARG A 242 -22.02 -7.47 10.68
CA ARG A 242 -22.74 -8.24 11.71
C ARG A 242 -22.36 -7.86 13.14
N ASN A 243 -21.13 -7.40 13.37
CA ASN A 243 -20.66 -6.97 14.68
C ASN A 243 -20.81 -5.46 14.91
N SER A 244 -21.19 -4.69 13.90
CA SER A 244 -21.24 -3.23 14.01
C SER A 244 -22.44 -2.77 14.82
N PRO A 245 -22.30 -1.69 15.63
CA PRO A 245 -23.43 -1.05 16.28
C PRO A 245 -24.52 -0.65 15.26
N PRO A 246 -25.81 -1.02 15.45
CA PRO A 246 -26.86 -0.79 14.47
C PRO A 246 -27.00 0.67 14.01
N GLU A 247 -26.74 1.63 14.90
CA GLU A 247 -26.80 3.07 14.65
C GLU A 247 -25.79 3.56 13.60
N ARG A 248 -24.68 2.82 13.39
CA ARG A 248 -23.72 3.13 12.31
C ARG A 248 -24.31 2.81 10.93
N GLY A 249 -25.26 1.89 10.86
CA GLY A 249 -25.98 1.54 9.63
C GLY A 249 -25.08 1.00 8.53
N GLU A 250 -24.05 0.20 8.88
CA GLU A 250 -22.96 -0.15 7.96
C GLU A 250 -23.37 -1.03 6.78
N LYS A 251 -24.53 -1.70 6.87
CA LYS A 251 -25.09 -2.54 5.80
C LYS A 251 -25.20 -1.81 4.46
N ARG A 252 -25.36 -0.48 4.48
CA ARG A 252 -25.45 0.37 3.28
C ARG A 252 -24.19 0.31 2.40
N TRP A 253 -23.03 -0.01 2.96
CA TRP A 253 -21.77 -0.03 2.22
C TRP A 253 -21.44 -1.37 1.55
N ILE A 254 -22.14 -2.45 1.93
CA ILE A 254 -21.90 -3.80 1.38
C ILE A 254 -21.90 -3.82 -0.15
N PRO A 255 -22.86 -3.19 -0.87
CA PRO A 255 -22.86 -3.22 -2.33
C PRO A 255 -21.58 -2.60 -2.93
N GLY A 256 -21.15 -1.46 -2.41
CA GLY A 256 -19.92 -0.80 -2.86
C GLY A 256 -18.68 -1.63 -2.56
N TRP A 257 -18.59 -2.22 -1.37
CA TRP A 257 -17.48 -3.08 -0.99
C TRP A 257 -17.38 -4.33 -1.86
N LYS A 258 -18.51 -4.97 -2.17
CA LYS A 258 -18.54 -6.11 -3.10
C LYS A 258 -18.12 -5.71 -4.51
N ASN A 259 -18.56 -4.56 -4.99
CA ASN A 259 -18.15 -4.08 -6.31
C ASN A 259 -16.65 -3.82 -6.39
N ARG A 260 -16.06 -3.24 -5.34
CA ARG A 260 -14.60 -3.08 -5.23
C ARG A 260 -13.88 -4.43 -5.20
N ILE A 261 -14.29 -5.37 -4.33
CA ILE A 261 -13.64 -6.69 -4.21
C ILE A 261 -13.71 -7.50 -5.51
N LYS A 262 -14.80 -7.38 -6.29
CA LYS A 262 -14.92 -8.07 -7.60
C LYS A 262 -13.80 -7.73 -8.58
N THR A 263 -13.17 -6.56 -8.43
CA THR A 263 -12.05 -6.18 -9.30
C THR A 263 -10.80 -7.02 -9.07
N TYR A 264 -10.66 -7.70 -7.92
CA TYR A 264 -9.50 -8.54 -7.60
C TYR A 264 -9.40 -9.79 -8.49
N THR A 265 -10.49 -10.11 -9.19
CA THR A 265 -10.60 -11.23 -10.12
C THR A 265 -11.30 -10.81 -11.41
N SER A 266 -11.16 -9.54 -11.82
CA SER A 266 -11.79 -9.04 -13.04
C SER A 266 -11.16 -9.63 -14.30
N ASP A 267 -11.79 -9.41 -15.45
CA ASP A 267 -11.24 -9.82 -16.74
C ASP A 267 -9.88 -9.16 -17.01
N GLU A 268 -9.66 -7.91 -16.56
CA GLU A 268 -8.35 -7.25 -16.64
C GLU A 268 -7.28 -7.99 -15.83
N VAL A 269 -7.62 -8.49 -14.64
CA VAL A 269 -6.72 -9.31 -13.82
C VAL A 269 -6.49 -10.67 -14.47
N ALA A 270 -7.55 -11.32 -14.94
CA ALA A 270 -7.47 -12.63 -15.59
C ALA A 270 -6.67 -12.59 -16.90
N ALA A 271 -6.75 -11.49 -17.66
CA ALA A 271 -6.01 -11.31 -18.91
C ALA A 271 -4.49 -11.40 -18.71
N TYR A 272 -3.96 -11.00 -17.55
CA TYR A 272 -2.53 -11.10 -17.23
C TYR A 272 -2.03 -12.56 -17.20
N TYR A 273 -2.92 -13.51 -16.94
CA TYR A 273 -2.61 -14.95 -16.93
C TYR A 273 -2.72 -15.58 -18.33
N VAL A 274 -3.41 -14.92 -19.26
CA VAL A 274 -3.61 -15.39 -20.64
C VAL A 274 -2.54 -14.81 -21.60
N SER A 275 -2.05 -13.60 -21.34
CA SER A 275 -1.11 -12.88 -22.21
C SER A 275 0.36 -13.31 -22.09
N GLY A 276 0.70 -14.21 -21.16
CA GLY A 276 1.95 -14.97 -21.21
C GLY A 276 2.91 -14.75 -20.04
N SER A 277 3.39 -15.90 -19.55
CA SER A 277 4.75 -16.07 -19.06
C SER A 277 5.78 -15.31 -19.90
N GLN A 278 6.78 -14.73 -19.24
CA GLN A 278 7.99 -14.07 -19.76
C GLN A 278 7.95 -12.54 -19.86
N THR A 279 8.17 -11.89 -18.74
CA THR A 279 8.95 -10.65 -18.69
C THR A 279 10.07 -10.86 -17.67
N LYS A 280 11.31 -10.53 -18.05
CA LYS A 280 12.49 -10.65 -17.16
C LYS A 280 12.29 -9.73 -15.96
N GLU A 281 12.58 -10.25 -14.76
CA GLU A 281 12.62 -9.47 -13.51
C GLU A 281 13.58 -8.28 -13.64
N PRO A 282 13.10 -7.05 -13.46
CA PRO A 282 13.97 -5.92 -13.18
C PRO A 282 14.37 -5.95 -11.69
N ASP A 283 15.65 -5.65 -11.42
CA ASP A 283 16.21 -5.53 -10.07
C ASP A 283 15.95 -4.12 -9.51
N TYR A 284 15.00 -4.03 -8.58
CA TYR A 284 14.58 -2.77 -7.93
C TYR A 284 15.15 -2.60 -6.51
N SER A 285 16.20 -3.33 -6.13
CA SER A 285 16.85 -3.21 -4.81
C SER A 285 17.23 -1.76 -4.45
N ASN A 286 17.75 -1.00 -5.41
CA ASN A 286 18.12 0.41 -5.24
C ASN A 286 16.92 1.37 -5.06
N LEU A 287 15.76 1.01 -5.63
CA LEU A 287 14.53 1.81 -5.55
C LEU A 287 13.89 1.64 -4.17
N MET A 288 13.88 0.40 -3.65
CA MET A 288 13.39 0.15 -2.30
C MET A 288 14.27 0.79 -1.23
N GLU A 289 15.59 0.79 -1.39
CA GLU A 289 16.48 1.55 -0.52
C GLU A 289 16.18 3.06 -0.55
N SER A 290 15.84 3.59 -1.73
CA SER A 290 15.48 5.01 -1.89
C SER A 290 14.15 5.36 -1.22
N ILE A 291 13.11 4.53 -1.39
CA ILE A 291 11.82 4.65 -0.69
C ILE A 291 11.99 4.54 0.83
N GLN A 292 12.82 3.61 1.28
CA GLN A 292 13.11 3.42 2.70
C GLN A 292 13.85 4.61 3.30
N ARG A 293 14.84 5.17 2.58
CA ARG A 293 15.59 6.36 2.98
C ARG A 293 14.69 7.60 3.08
N ILE A 294 13.97 7.95 2.00
CA ILE A 294 13.08 9.12 1.97
C ILE A 294 12.04 9.04 3.09
N TYR A 295 11.40 7.88 3.26
CA TYR A 295 10.43 7.68 4.33
C TYR A 295 11.07 7.71 5.72
N LYS A 296 12.27 7.15 5.94
CA LYS A 296 12.94 7.19 7.24
C LYS A 296 13.32 8.62 7.63
N ASP A 297 13.78 9.40 6.66
CA ASP A 297 14.18 10.80 6.86
C ASP A 297 12.95 11.69 7.15
N LEU A 298 11.82 11.44 6.49
CA LEU A 298 10.58 12.22 6.64
C LEU A 298 9.69 11.79 7.81
N VAL A 299 9.61 10.49 8.12
CA VAL A 299 8.66 9.93 9.11
C VAL A 299 9.29 9.70 10.48
N CYS A 300 10.58 9.34 10.53
CA CYS A 300 11.25 9.00 11.79
C CYS A 300 12.13 10.12 12.34
N GLY A 301 12.26 11.27 11.64
CA GLY A 301 12.91 12.46 12.17
C GLY A 301 14.29 12.22 12.81
N LEU A 302 15.15 11.41 12.19
CA LEU A 302 16.51 11.20 12.70
C LEU A 302 17.37 12.43 12.37
N ARG A 303 17.39 13.38 13.31
CA ARG A 303 18.62 14.09 13.67
C ARG A 303 19.30 13.37 14.83
#